data_AF-F0ZNU6-F1
#
_entry.id   AF-F0ZNU6-F1
#
_cell.length_a   1.000
_cell.length_b   1.000
_cell.length_c   1.000
_cell.angle_alpha   90.00
_cell.angle_beta   90.00
_cell.angle_gamma   90.00
#
_symmetry.space_group_name_H-M   'P 1'
#
loop_
_entity.id
_entity.type
_entity.pdbx_description
1 polymer ?
#
loop_
_entity_poly.entity_id
_entity_poly.type
_entity_poly.pdbx_seq_one_letter_code
_entity_poly.pdbx_strand_id
1 'polypeptide(L)'
;MEKSSNSIGTGTMIDMANYNENLPLVDNISISNLSVQELLTESEVRRQLKTQPVYLKYFWKILLIISIFYSLPSIQFVLFQISEPTIECYYNYKCLRPLLGIPAFNNVVSNIGYIVAGASFIMIVYFTSQKEDGVHGLHTDLSLYYCLGLAITFEGVFSGLYHVCPSRLNFQFDTTYMLIGSGLLFFTLHQKRHATLTAGAFKAFSFFSLFVFLEVISLSKINVYAFWIIFTVVFGYVSVVGSSYLLAHKRMELNSSFGYLVKSLKRILHPSTIEDKSRFFSILFANVLSWVIVVAFGVYSIIHSVSNNFSNLILGIMVLNFLIYLAYYIAMKYRYGEKVYLSVWILLVVMFVSWGFAIYFFEIPLTNKFLTFQESLQLNKPCVLFNYNDWHDCWHYTSALGLFSLVSVVYFIDWDLRKTPRSLIRVF
;
A
#
# COMPACT_ATOMS: atom_id res chain seq x y z
N MET A 1 -22.61 21.10 65.51
CA MET A 1 -21.85 19.97 66.08
C MET A 1 -20.48 19.95 65.43
N GLU A 2 -19.49 20.24 66.27
CA GLU A 2 -18.04 19.99 66.25
C GLU A 2 -17.13 20.18 65.01
N LYS A 3 -16.04 20.90 65.32
CA LYS A 3 -14.75 21.10 64.63
C LYS A 3 -13.81 19.90 64.83
N SER A 4 -12.84 19.71 63.92
CA SER A 4 -11.35 19.66 64.10
C SER A 4 -10.74 19.08 62.79
N SER A 5 -9.72 19.59 62.08
CA SER A 5 -8.35 20.07 62.33
C SER A 5 -7.29 19.02 62.69
N ASN A 6 -6.33 18.85 61.75
CA ASN A 6 -4.87 18.58 61.89
C ASN A 6 -4.26 17.14 61.83
N SER A 7 -3.47 16.91 60.75
CA SER A 7 -1.99 16.78 60.72
C SER A 7 -1.26 15.40 60.64
N ILE A 8 -0.30 15.35 59.68
CA ILE A 8 1.07 14.76 59.67
C ILE A 8 1.32 13.25 59.39
N GLY A 9 2.30 12.99 58.49
CA GLY A 9 3.19 11.81 58.48
C GLY A 9 3.40 11.12 57.11
N THR A 10 4.39 11.53 56.28
CA THR A 10 5.73 10.90 56.05
C THR A 10 5.80 9.55 55.29
N GLY A 11 6.35 9.60 54.06
CA GLY A 11 7.50 8.79 53.63
C GLY A 11 7.29 7.43 52.94
N THR A 12 7.75 7.30 51.69
CA THR A 12 8.71 6.25 51.27
C THR A 12 9.41 6.61 49.95
N MET A 13 10.73 6.57 49.98
CA MET A 13 11.69 6.70 48.88
C MET A 13 11.66 5.45 47.98
N ILE A 14 11.88 5.62 46.68
CA ILE A 14 12.37 4.55 45.80
C ILE A 14 13.67 5.04 45.16
N ASP A 15 14.74 4.30 45.46
CA ASP A 15 16.11 4.47 45.00
C ASP A 15 16.24 4.52 43.47
N MET A 16 16.98 5.50 42.96
CA MET A 16 17.61 5.46 41.63
C MET A 16 19.10 5.74 41.76
N ALA A 17 19.84 4.79 42.32
CA ALA A 17 21.30 4.74 42.27
C ALA A 17 21.73 3.43 41.60
N ASN A 18 21.75 3.44 40.26
CA ASN A 18 22.64 2.61 39.43
C ASN A 18 22.32 2.84 37.95
N TYR A 19 23.03 3.76 37.31
CA TYR A 19 23.24 3.70 35.87
C TYR A 19 24.71 3.98 35.58
N ASN A 20 25.37 2.94 35.06
CA ASN A 20 26.79 2.90 34.70
C ASN A 20 27.20 4.10 33.83
N GLU A 21 28.15 4.88 34.34
CA GLU A 21 29.03 5.71 33.54
C GLU A 21 29.92 4.80 32.70
N ASN A 22 29.76 4.84 31.37
CA ASN A 22 30.79 4.54 30.37
C ASN A 22 30.19 4.79 28.98
N LEU A 23 30.04 6.06 28.61
CA LEU A 23 30.01 6.50 27.21
C LEU A 23 31.22 7.42 26.99
N PRO A 24 31.94 7.30 25.87
CA PRO A 24 33.13 8.09 25.63
C PRO A 24 32.75 9.57 25.53
N LEU A 25 33.36 10.38 26.40
CA LEU A 25 33.23 11.83 26.39
C LEU A 25 33.64 12.39 25.03
N VAL A 26 32.67 12.93 24.29
CA VAL A 26 32.93 13.96 23.29
C VAL A 26 33.00 15.29 24.05
N ASP A 27 34.03 15.42 24.87
CA ASP A 27 34.41 16.70 25.48
C ASP A 27 35.31 17.43 24.50
N ASN A 28 34.74 18.40 23.80
CA ASN A 28 35.36 19.68 23.41
C ASN A 28 34.50 20.41 22.36
N ILE A 29 33.27 20.74 22.71
CA ILE A 29 32.57 21.88 22.10
C ILE A 29 32.32 22.86 23.24
N SER A 30 33.03 23.98 23.21
CA SER A 30 32.89 25.07 24.17
C SER A 30 31.44 25.54 24.24
N ILE A 31 30.74 25.17 25.32
CA ILE A 31 29.34 25.56 25.62
C ILE A 31 29.22 27.08 25.90
N SER A 32 30.33 27.83 25.89
CA SER A 32 30.37 29.24 26.30
C SER A 32 29.78 30.24 25.30
N ASN A 33 29.41 29.84 24.08
CA ASN A 33 28.97 30.78 23.03
C ASN A 33 27.60 30.47 22.40
N LEU A 34 26.86 29.46 22.86
CA LEU A 34 25.50 29.22 22.35
C LEU A 34 24.50 30.05 23.14
N SER A 35 23.67 30.84 22.44
CA SER A 35 22.57 31.55 23.07
C SER A 35 21.57 30.55 23.66
N VAL A 36 20.91 30.91 24.77
CA VAL A 36 19.84 30.09 25.38
C VAL A 36 18.76 29.74 24.34
N GLN A 37 18.51 30.63 23.39
CA GLN A 37 17.58 30.40 22.29
C GLN A 37 18.05 29.29 21.35
N GLU A 38 19.33 29.21 21.00
CA GLU A 38 19.89 28.14 20.17
C GLU A 38 19.83 26.79 20.90
N LEU A 39 20.14 26.75 22.20
CA LEU A 39 20.00 25.54 23.02
C LEU A 39 18.54 25.08 23.12
N LEU A 40 17.59 26.00 23.28
CA LEU A 40 16.17 25.68 23.30
C LEU A 40 15.73 25.14 21.94
N THR A 41 16.13 25.78 20.85
CA THR A 41 15.82 25.35 19.48
C THR A 41 16.40 23.96 19.20
N GLU A 42 17.66 23.71 19.60
CA GLU A 42 18.31 22.41 19.45
C GLU A 42 17.63 21.33 20.32
N SER A 43 17.22 21.68 21.54
CA SER A 43 16.48 20.78 22.44
C SER A 43 15.09 20.43 21.89
N GLU A 44 14.43 21.39 21.24
CA GLU A 44 13.10 21.25 20.68
C GLU A 44 13.14 20.41 19.39
N VAL A 45 14.16 20.63 18.56
CA VAL A 45 14.52 19.75 17.43
C VAL A 45 14.82 18.33 17.92
N ARG A 46 15.69 18.16 18.93
CA ARG A 46 15.98 16.82 19.52
C ARG A 46 14.73 16.16 20.12
N ARG A 47 13.80 16.92 20.69
CA ARG A 47 12.54 16.42 21.25
C ARG A 47 11.55 16.02 20.16
N GLN A 48 11.50 16.75 19.04
CA GLN A 48 10.74 16.35 17.85
C GLN A 48 11.33 15.09 17.18
N LEU A 49 12.65 14.89 17.25
CA LEU A 49 13.31 13.68 16.75
C LEU A 49 13.05 12.46 17.63
N LYS A 50 13.04 12.61 18.96
CA LYS A 50 12.78 11.53 19.94
C LYS A 50 11.35 10.98 19.91
N THR A 51 10.38 11.70 19.33
CA THR A 51 8.95 11.34 19.38
C THR A 51 8.45 10.55 18.17
N GLN A 52 9.34 10.05 17.32
CA GLN A 52 8.96 9.26 16.15
C GLN A 52 8.55 7.82 16.53
N PRO A 53 7.40 7.31 16.05
CA PRO A 53 6.80 6.08 16.55
C PRO A 53 7.61 4.82 16.21
N VAL A 54 7.92 4.04 17.24
CA VAL A 54 8.53 2.69 17.20
C VAL A 54 7.75 1.68 16.34
N TYR A 55 6.49 1.95 16.01
CA TYR A 55 5.55 1.01 15.40
C TYR A 55 5.76 0.74 13.89
N LEU A 56 6.52 1.56 13.18
CA LEU A 56 6.80 1.38 11.75
C LEU A 56 7.71 0.16 11.49
N LYS A 57 8.62 -0.13 12.42
CA LYS A 57 9.57 -1.26 12.36
C LYS A 57 8.93 -2.64 12.21
N TYR A 58 7.64 -2.76 12.53
CA TYR A 58 6.90 -4.03 12.49
C TYR A 58 6.13 -4.27 11.19
N PHE A 59 6.02 -3.29 10.29
CA PHE A 59 5.20 -3.43 9.07
C PHE A 59 5.61 -4.65 8.23
N TRP A 60 6.90 -4.77 7.89
CA TRP A 60 7.38 -5.87 7.05
C TRP A 60 7.35 -7.22 7.77
N LYS A 61 7.59 -7.22 9.09
CA LYS A 61 7.47 -8.42 9.92
C LYS A 61 6.04 -8.93 9.98
N ILE A 62 5.06 -8.04 10.14
CA ILE A 62 3.65 -8.39 10.15
C ILE A 62 3.22 -8.89 8.76
N LEU A 63 3.66 -8.26 7.68
CA LEU A 63 3.38 -8.74 6.33
C LEU A 63 3.92 -10.16 6.10
N LEU A 64 5.13 -10.46 6.58
CA LEU A 64 5.69 -11.82 6.52
C LEU A 64 4.83 -12.82 7.29
N ILE A 65 4.39 -12.49 8.50
CA ILE A 65 3.52 -13.35 9.31
C ILE A 65 2.20 -13.60 8.55
N ILE A 66 1.53 -12.54 8.08
CA ILE A 66 0.32 -12.64 7.27
C ILE A 66 0.54 -13.58 6.08
N SER A 67 1.67 -13.42 5.39
CA SER A 67 2.00 -14.21 4.19
C SER A 67 2.23 -15.68 4.50
N ILE A 68 2.88 -16.01 5.61
CA ILE A 68 3.06 -17.41 6.04
C ILE A 68 1.72 -18.06 6.34
N PHE A 69 0.86 -17.41 7.12
CA PHE A 69 -0.46 -17.93 7.46
C PHE A 69 -1.41 -18.00 6.26
N TYR A 70 -1.22 -17.12 5.27
CA TYR A 70 -1.97 -17.16 4.01
C TYR A 70 -1.45 -18.28 3.07
N SER A 71 -0.13 -18.50 3.02
CA SER A 71 0.49 -19.49 2.12
C SER A 71 0.05 -20.92 2.39
N LEU A 72 -0.01 -21.31 3.68
CA LEU A 72 -0.32 -22.69 4.08
C LEU A 72 -1.67 -23.19 3.53
N PRO A 73 -2.82 -22.53 3.80
CA PRO A 73 -4.10 -22.96 3.26
C PRO A 73 -4.18 -22.78 1.74
N SER A 74 -3.56 -21.75 1.16
CA SER A 74 -3.59 -21.56 -0.30
C SER A 74 -2.88 -22.70 -1.04
N ILE A 75 -1.70 -23.11 -0.58
CA ILE A 75 -0.96 -24.23 -1.17
C ILE A 75 -1.76 -25.52 -0.99
N GLN A 76 -2.26 -25.79 0.22
CA GLN A 76 -3.09 -26.97 0.48
C GLN A 76 -4.31 -27.03 -0.44
N PHE A 77 -4.99 -25.89 -0.64
CA PHE A 77 -6.18 -25.80 -1.48
C PHE A 77 -5.86 -26.10 -2.95
N VAL A 78 -4.79 -25.53 -3.50
CA VAL A 78 -4.41 -25.77 -4.89
C VAL A 78 -3.95 -27.22 -5.11
N LEU A 79 -3.19 -27.79 -4.17
CA LEU A 79 -2.78 -29.20 -4.24
C LEU A 79 -4.00 -30.14 -4.24
N PHE A 80 -5.03 -29.82 -3.46
CA PHE A 80 -6.30 -30.52 -3.51
C PHE A 80 -6.98 -30.37 -4.87
N GLN A 81 -7.04 -29.16 -5.43
CA GLN A 81 -7.69 -28.89 -6.72
C GLN A 81 -7.06 -29.67 -7.89
N ILE A 82 -5.73 -29.75 -7.95
CA ILE A 82 -5.06 -30.49 -9.04
C ILE A 82 -5.15 -32.01 -8.88
N SER A 83 -5.38 -32.50 -7.66
CA SER A 83 -5.46 -33.93 -7.38
C SER A 83 -6.86 -34.50 -7.64
N GLU A 84 -7.88 -33.64 -7.67
CA GLU A 84 -9.28 -34.02 -7.78
C GLU A 84 -9.77 -33.85 -9.23
N PRO A 85 -10.02 -34.94 -9.99
CA PRO A 85 -10.36 -34.86 -11.41
C PRO A 85 -11.69 -34.19 -11.72
N THR A 86 -12.57 -34.07 -10.72
CA THR A 86 -13.89 -33.45 -10.86
C THR A 86 -13.84 -31.92 -10.84
N ILE A 87 -12.69 -31.33 -10.50
CA ILE A 87 -12.52 -29.87 -10.43
C ILE A 87 -12.04 -29.32 -11.78
N GLU A 88 -12.82 -28.40 -12.34
CA GLU A 88 -12.49 -27.73 -13.60
C GLU A 88 -11.57 -26.53 -13.36
N CYS A 89 -10.36 -26.59 -13.93
CA CYS A 89 -9.40 -25.49 -13.96
C CYS A 89 -9.43 -24.77 -15.33
N TYR A 90 -9.47 -23.45 -15.32
CA TYR A 90 -9.65 -22.62 -16.52
C TYR A 90 -8.31 -22.29 -17.18
N TYR A 91 -7.81 -23.17 -18.05
CA TYR A 91 -6.57 -22.97 -18.80
C TYR A 91 -6.78 -22.49 -20.23
N ASN A 92 -5.71 -21.92 -20.80
CA ASN A 92 -5.57 -21.75 -22.23
C ASN A 92 -4.99 -23.03 -22.86
N TYR A 93 -5.85 -23.98 -23.21
CA TYR A 93 -5.42 -25.31 -23.70
C TYR A 93 -4.61 -25.26 -25.00
N LYS A 94 -4.78 -24.21 -25.82
CA LYS A 94 -3.99 -24.01 -27.05
C LYS A 94 -2.55 -23.55 -26.79
N CYS A 95 -2.23 -23.13 -25.56
CA CYS A 95 -0.88 -22.77 -25.13
C CYS A 95 -0.49 -23.49 -23.83
N LEU A 96 -1.01 -24.70 -23.59
CA LEU A 96 -0.67 -25.46 -22.40
C LEU A 96 0.75 -26.04 -22.54
N ARG A 97 1.61 -25.78 -21.54
CA ARG A 97 2.99 -26.31 -21.47
C ARG A 97 3.21 -26.97 -20.10
N PRO A 98 2.95 -28.28 -19.99
CA PRO A 98 3.09 -28.97 -18.71
C PRO A 98 4.54 -29.28 -18.37
N LEU A 99 4.90 -29.12 -17.08
CA LEU A 99 6.20 -29.54 -16.54
C LEU A 99 6.07 -29.81 -15.03
N LEU A 100 6.83 -30.77 -14.50
CA LEU A 100 6.85 -31.13 -13.06
C LEU A 100 5.46 -31.41 -12.45
N GLY A 101 4.52 -31.95 -13.22
CA GLY A 101 3.15 -32.24 -12.74
C GLY A 101 2.23 -31.02 -12.68
N ILE A 102 2.67 -29.85 -13.14
CA ILE A 102 1.85 -28.63 -13.25
C ILE A 102 1.37 -28.48 -14.70
N PRO A 103 0.04 -28.43 -14.96
CA PRO A 103 -0.49 -28.35 -16.33
C PRO A 103 -0.05 -27.09 -17.09
N ALA A 104 -0.20 -25.91 -16.47
CA ALA A 104 0.10 -24.60 -17.07
C ALA A 104 1.41 -24.03 -16.53
N PHE A 105 2.50 -24.80 -16.61
CA PHE A 105 3.78 -24.41 -16.01
C PHE A 105 4.35 -23.12 -16.62
N ASN A 106 4.08 -22.83 -17.90
CA ASN A 106 4.39 -21.55 -18.54
C ASN A 106 3.75 -20.35 -17.82
N ASN A 107 2.47 -20.45 -17.45
CA ASN A 107 1.76 -19.39 -16.73
C ASN A 107 2.24 -19.22 -15.28
N VAL A 108 2.70 -20.29 -14.65
CA VAL A 108 3.33 -20.22 -13.32
C VAL A 108 4.70 -19.53 -13.42
N VAL A 109 5.53 -19.90 -14.39
CA VAL A 109 6.89 -19.38 -14.55
C VAL A 109 6.92 -17.91 -14.99
N SER A 110 5.93 -17.46 -15.75
CA SER A 110 5.85 -16.05 -16.18
C SER A 110 5.77 -15.07 -14.99
N ASN A 111 5.34 -15.54 -13.82
CA ASN A 111 5.31 -14.77 -12.57
C ASN A 111 6.67 -14.55 -11.89
N ILE A 112 7.73 -15.24 -12.32
CA ILE A 112 9.09 -15.04 -11.77
C ILE A 112 9.55 -13.58 -11.92
N GLY A 113 9.07 -12.87 -12.94
CA GLY A 113 9.36 -11.45 -13.14
C GLY A 113 9.05 -10.59 -11.91
N TYR A 114 7.92 -10.86 -11.24
CA TYR A 114 7.54 -10.16 -10.00
C TYR A 114 8.47 -10.51 -8.83
N ILE A 115 8.83 -11.78 -8.67
CA ILE A 115 9.75 -12.23 -7.62
C ILE A 115 11.11 -11.53 -7.78
N VAL A 116 11.64 -11.50 -9.01
CA VAL A 116 12.89 -10.81 -9.32
C VAL A 116 12.77 -9.31 -9.10
N ALA A 117 11.68 -8.68 -9.53
CA ALA A 117 11.42 -7.26 -9.32
C ALA A 117 11.40 -6.88 -7.83
N GLY A 118 10.64 -7.62 -7.02
CA GLY A 118 10.52 -7.40 -5.58
C GLY A 118 11.85 -7.60 -4.85
N ALA A 119 12.55 -8.71 -5.13
CA ALA A 119 13.86 -8.99 -4.54
C ALA A 119 14.92 -7.94 -4.93
N SER A 120 14.94 -7.54 -6.20
CA SER A 120 15.85 -6.50 -6.70
C SER A 120 15.58 -5.16 -6.02
N PHE A 121 14.31 -4.79 -5.82
CA PHE A 121 13.96 -3.58 -5.09
C PHE A 121 14.39 -3.64 -3.63
N ILE A 122 14.17 -4.75 -2.92
CA ILE A 122 14.67 -4.95 -1.55
C ILE A 122 16.19 -4.77 -1.49
N MET A 123 16.90 -5.34 -2.45
CA MET A 123 18.35 -5.25 -2.54
C MET A 123 18.81 -3.79 -2.76
N ILE A 124 18.14 -3.05 -3.65
CA ILE A 124 18.38 -1.62 -3.86
C ILE A 124 18.17 -0.84 -2.56
N VAL A 125 17.05 -1.06 -1.86
CA VAL A 125 16.73 -0.38 -0.60
C VAL A 125 17.80 -0.67 0.46
N TYR A 126 18.25 -1.92 0.56
CA TYR A 126 19.30 -2.33 1.49
C TYR A 126 20.62 -1.60 1.22
N PHE A 127 21.12 -1.67 -0.02
CA PHE A 127 22.44 -1.10 -0.37
C PHE A 127 22.47 0.43 -0.47
N THR A 128 21.34 1.07 -0.75
CA THR A 128 21.27 2.53 -0.91
C THR A 128 20.71 3.25 0.32
N SER A 129 20.45 2.50 1.40
CA SER A 129 20.03 3.03 2.70
C SER A 129 21.10 3.98 3.27
N GLN A 130 20.66 5.12 3.79
CA GLN A 130 21.54 6.04 4.52
C GLN A 130 21.46 5.77 6.01
N LYS A 131 22.59 5.92 6.71
CA LYS A 131 22.61 5.90 8.17
C LYS A 131 21.87 7.13 8.69
N GLU A 132 20.98 6.92 9.66
CA GLU A 132 20.23 8.01 10.28
C GLU A 132 21.15 8.84 11.18
N ASP A 133 21.26 10.14 10.87
CA ASP A 133 21.95 11.13 11.72
C ASP A 133 20.95 11.96 12.55
N GLY A 134 19.65 11.81 12.29
CA GLY A 134 18.57 12.57 12.92
C GLY A 134 18.47 14.04 12.46
N VAL A 135 19.41 14.54 11.65
CA VAL A 135 19.50 15.97 11.32
C VAL A 135 19.12 16.23 9.87
N HIS A 136 19.52 15.36 8.94
CA HIS A 136 19.32 15.57 7.52
C HIS A 136 18.29 14.61 6.93
N GLY A 137 17.69 15.06 5.83
CA GLY A 137 16.77 14.28 5.04
C GLY A 137 15.44 13.97 5.72
N LEU A 138 14.63 13.20 5.00
CA LEU A 138 13.37 12.68 5.48
C LEU A 138 13.57 11.57 6.51
N HIS A 139 12.47 11.09 7.08
CA HIS A 139 12.47 9.94 7.98
C HIS A 139 13.11 8.71 7.32
N THR A 140 14.02 8.04 8.03
CA THR A 140 14.89 6.96 7.52
C THR A 140 14.35 5.55 7.77
N ASP A 141 13.21 5.38 8.44
CA ASP A 141 12.59 4.05 8.56
C ASP A 141 12.15 3.54 7.17
N LEU A 142 12.82 2.47 6.74
CA LEU A 142 12.62 1.85 5.43
C LEU A 142 11.62 0.70 5.44
N SER A 143 10.93 0.45 6.57
CA SER A 143 10.05 -0.70 6.75
C SER A 143 8.94 -0.78 5.71
N LEU A 144 8.36 0.35 5.30
CA LEU A 144 7.36 0.35 4.23
C LEU A 144 7.96 0.02 2.85
N TYR A 145 9.19 0.44 2.55
CA TYR A 145 9.84 0.06 1.30
C TYR A 145 10.17 -1.45 1.27
N TYR A 146 10.60 -2.01 2.40
CA TYR A 146 10.71 -3.47 2.52
C TYR A 146 9.35 -4.16 2.31
N CYS A 147 8.25 -3.61 2.85
CA CYS A 147 6.92 -4.12 2.56
C CYS A 147 6.55 -4.06 1.08
N LEU A 148 6.88 -2.98 0.37
CA LEU A 148 6.61 -2.86 -1.05
C LEU A 148 7.32 -3.94 -1.86
N GLY A 149 8.61 -4.18 -1.58
CA GLY A 149 9.37 -5.23 -2.24
C GLY A 149 8.85 -6.64 -1.90
N LEU A 150 8.47 -6.88 -0.64
CA LEU A 150 7.83 -8.14 -0.22
C LEU A 150 6.45 -8.32 -0.86
N ALA A 151 5.65 -7.26 -0.96
CA ALA A 151 4.32 -7.33 -1.57
C ALA A 151 4.41 -7.74 -3.04
N ILE A 152 5.33 -7.15 -3.82
CA ILE A 152 5.56 -7.55 -5.22
C ILE A 152 6.10 -9.00 -5.30
N THR A 153 6.98 -9.38 -4.38
CA THR A 153 7.50 -10.76 -4.33
C THR A 153 6.37 -11.77 -4.11
N PHE A 154 5.50 -11.50 -3.13
CA PHE A 154 4.36 -12.35 -2.83
C PHE A 154 3.26 -12.27 -3.89
N GLU A 155 3.08 -11.14 -4.57
CA GLU A 155 2.23 -11.05 -5.77
C GLU A 155 2.65 -12.10 -6.81
N GLY A 156 3.96 -12.21 -7.10
CA GLY A 156 4.47 -13.27 -7.98
C GLY A 156 4.24 -14.69 -7.47
N VAL A 157 4.46 -14.95 -6.17
CA VAL A 157 4.27 -16.28 -5.58
C VAL A 157 2.81 -16.72 -5.63
N PHE A 158 1.89 -15.86 -5.21
CA PHE A 158 0.47 -16.21 -5.11
C PHE A 158 -0.26 -16.11 -6.46
N SER A 159 0.17 -15.24 -7.37
CA SER A 159 -0.29 -15.28 -8.77
C SER A 159 0.16 -16.57 -9.46
N GLY A 160 1.42 -16.97 -9.28
CA GLY A 160 1.91 -18.27 -9.75
C GLY A 160 1.09 -19.43 -9.18
N LEU A 161 0.75 -19.38 -7.88
CA LEU A 161 -0.09 -20.40 -7.23
C LEU A 161 -1.51 -20.45 -7.80
N TYR A 162 -2.12 -19.31 -8.13
CA TYR A 162 -3.41 -19.26 -8.82
C TYR A 162 -3.34 -19.94 -10.20
N HIS A 163 -2.26 -19.71 -10.96
CA HIS A 163 -2.08 -20.28 -12.29
C HIS A 163 -1.83 -21.80 -12.32
N VAL A 164 -1.58 -22.42 -11.17
CA VAL A 164 -1.53 -23.88 -11.06
C VAL A 164 -2.89 -24.52 -11.34
N CYS A 165 -4.00 -23.90 -10.94
CA CYS A 165 -5.37 -24.30 -11.29
C CYS A 165 -6.32 -23.08 -11.22
N PRO A 166 -6.42 -22.27 -12.29
CA PRO A 166 -7.22 -21.05 -12.27
C PRO A 166 -8.70 -21.35 -12.05
N SER A 167 -9.31 -20.70 -11.05
CA SER A 167 -10.74 -20.82 -10.78
C SER A 167 -11.31 -19.55 -10.16
N ARG A 168 -12.65 -19.46 -10.06
CA ARG A 168 -13.31 -18.36 -9.35
C ARG A 168 -12.96 -18.33 -7.85
N LEU A 169 -12.78 -19.49 -7.23
CA LEU A 169 -12.61 -19.61 -5.78
C LEU A 169 -11.23 -19.16 -5.29
N ASN A 170 -10.18 -19.42 -6.08
CA ASN A 170 -8.80 -19.05 -5.76
C ASN A 170 -8.34 -17.76 -6.45
N PHE A 171 -9.24 -17.04 -7.14
CA PHE A 171 -8.89 -15.77 -7.78
C PHE A 171 -8.33 -14.74 -6.79
N GLN A 172 -8.76 -14.81 -5.52
CA GLN A 172 -8.24 -13.97 -4.45
C GLN A 172 -6.70 -14.09 -4.27
N PHE A 173 -6.10 -15.23 -4.61
CA PHE A 173 -4.66 -15.44 -4.48
C PHE A 173 -3.90 -14.48 -5.41
N ASP A 174 -4.44 -14.23 -6.60
CA ASP A 174 -3.88 -13.35 -7.62
C ASP A 174 -3.98 -11.86 -7.25
N THR A 175 -5.03 -11.48 -6.51
CA THR A 175 -5.39 -10.06 -6.29
C THR A 175 -5.00 -9.51 -4.91
N THR A 176 -4.89 -10.35 -3.89
CA THR A 176 -4.69 -9.92 -2.49
C THR A 176 -3.44 -9.04 -2.32
N TYR A 177 -2.31 -9.45 -2.91
CA TYR A 177 -1.07 -8.69 -2.80
C TYR A 177 -1.03 -7.46 -3.70
N MET A 178 -1.78 -7.46 -4.82
CA MET A 178 -1.98 -6.25 -5.62
C MET A 178 -2.73 -5.18 -4.80
N LEU A 179 -3.77 -5.58 -4.06
CA LEU A 179 -4.54 -4.69 -3.19
C LEU A 179 -3.69 -4.19 -2.01
N ILE A 180 -3.00 -5.09 -1.30
CA ILE A 180 -2.11 -4.70 -0.20
C ILE A 180 -0.98 -3.80 -0.71
N GLY A 181 -0.36 -4.14 -1.84
CA GLY A 181 0.73 -3.39 -2.46
C GLY A 181 0.32 -1.99 -2.90
N SER A 182 -0.81 -1.85 -3.60
CA SER A 182 -1.34 -0.54 -4.00
C SER A 182 -1.68 0.35 -2.81
N GLY A 183 -2.21 -0.23 -1.73
CA GLY A 183 -2.44 0.48 -0.48
C GLY A 183 -1.13 0.94 0.15
N LEU A 184 -0.16 0.04 0.30
CA LEU A 184 1.16 0.36 0.83
C LEU A 184 1.89 1.42 0.02
N LEU A 185 1.71 1.48 -1.31
CA LEU A 185 2.28 2.52 -2.17
C LEU A 185 1.80 3.91 -1.76
N PHE A 186 0.48 4.05 -1.58
CA PHE A 186 -0.12 5.30 -1.10
C PHE A 186 0.40 5.66 0.30
N PHE A 187 0.38 4.70 1.23
CA PHE A 187 0.86 4.90 2.60
C PHE A 187 2.33 5.33 2.63
N THR A 188 3.17 4.71 1.81
CA THR A 188 4.61 5.02 1.70
C THR A 188 4.82 6.44 1.19
N LEU A 189 4.08 6.84 0.15
CA LEU A 189 4.20 8.18 -0.42
C LEU A 189 3.70 9.26 0.56
N HIS A 190 2.57 9.03 1.22
CA HIS A 190 2.04 9.96 2.23
C HIS A 190 2.96 10.09 3.45
N GLN A 191 3.50 8.97 3.95
CA GLN A 191 4.37 8.97 5.12
C GLN A 191 5.62 9.85 4.95
N LYS A 192 6.15 9.99 3.72
CA LYS A 192 7.37 10.78 3.46
C LYS A 192 7.33 12.17 4.08
N ARG A 193 6.18 12.85 4.03
CA ARG A 193 5.99 14.19 4.62
C ARG A 193 5.25 14.17 5.95
N HIS A 194 4.61 13.05 6.29
CA HIS A 194 3.70 12.92 7.43
C HIS A 194 4.08 11.74 8.34
N ALA A 195 5.37 11.58 8.63
CA ALA A 195 5.91 10.44 9.38
C ALA A 195 5.31 10.26 10.79
N THR A 196 4.95 11.36 11.45
CA THR A 196 4.33 11.32 12.78
C THR A 196 2.84 10.99 12.73
N LEU A 197 2.17 11.11 11.58
CA LEU A 197 0.72 10.96 11.45
C LEU A 197 0.28 9.58 10.98
N THR A 198 1.21 8.80 10.42
CA THR A 198 0.93 7.51 9.77
C THR A 198 0.32 6.48 10.73
N ALA A 199 -0.67 5.72 10.25
CA ALA A 199 -1.36 4.70 11.02
C ALA A 199 -0.39 3.55 11.36
N GLY A 200 -0.53 2.99 12.56
CA GLY A 200 0.27 1.82 12.95
C GLY A 200 -0.04 0.59 12.08
N ALA A 201 0.93 -0.33 11.98
CA ALA A 201 0.87 -1.50 11.11
C ALA A 201 -0.44 -2.30 11.24
N PHE A 202 -0.88 -2.60 12.47
CA PHE A 202 -2.14 -3.31 12.70
C PHE A 202 -3.35 -2.60 12.09
N LYS A 203 -3.47 -1.28 12.28
CA LYS A 203 -4.59 -0.51 11.71
C LYS A 203 -4.56 -0.51 10.18
N ALA A 204 -3.37 -0.39 9.58
CA ALA A 204 -3.20 -0.43 8.13
C ALA A 204 -3.56 -1.81 7.55
N PHE A 205 -3.05 -2.90 8.12
CA PHE A 205 -3.38 -4.25 7.64
C PHE A 205 -4.85 -4.64 7.92
N SER A 206 -5.45 -4.18 9.02
CA SER A 206 -6.90 -4.33 9.24
C SER A 206 -7.72 -3.57 8.18
N PHE A 207 -7.26 -2.38 7.77
CA PHE A 207 -7.88 -1.63 6.67
C PHE A 207 -7.78 -2.39 5.34
N PHE A 208 -6.63 -2.96 5.00
CA PHE A 208 -6.51 -3.79 3.79
C PHE A 208 -7.37 -5.06 3.88
N SER A 209 -7.42 -5.71 5.04
CA SER A 209 -8.25 -6.90 5.28
C SER A 209 -9.73 -6.64 5.05
N LEU A 210 -10.24 -5.42 5.29
CA LEU A 210 -11.63 -5.05 5.01
C LEU A 210 -11.94 -5.18 3.50
N PHE A 211 -11.06 -4.69 2.62
CA PHE A 211 -11.27 -4.77 1.18
C PHE A 211 -11.10 -6.19 0.65
N VAL A 212 -10.11 -6.93 1.17
CA VAL A 212 -9.91 -8.34 0.85
C VAL A 212 -11.13 -9.17 1.28
N PHE A 213 -11.77 -8.83 2.40
CA PHE A 213 -13.02 -9.49 2.83
C PHE A 213 -14.21 -9.14 1.93
N LEU A 214 -14.36 -7.87 1.52
CA LEU A 214 -15.38 -7.47 0.55
C LEU A 214 -15.22 -8.17 -0.80
N GLU A 215 -13.98 -8.44 -1.20
CA GLU A 215 -13.68 -9.23 -2.40
C GLU A 215 -14.18 -10.67 -2.28
N VAL A 216 -13.96 -11.34 -1.13
CA VAL A 216 -14.51 -12.69 -0.88
C VAL A 216 -16.05 -12.67 -0.99
N ILE A 217 -16.70 -11.65 -0.42
CA ILE A 217 -18.15 -11.51 -0.51
C ILE A 217 -18.58 -11.33 -1.97
N SER A 218 -17.87 -10.51 -2.74
CA SER A 218 -18.15 -10.26 -4.16
C SER A 218 -18.06 -11.52 -5.02
N LEU A 219 -17.08 -12.38 -4.72
CA LEU A 219 -16.88 -13.67 -5.40
C LEU A 219 -17.87 -14.74 -4.93
N SER A 220 -18.55 -14.53 -3.80
CA SER A 220 -19.57 -15.44 -3.26
C SER A 220 -20.93 -15.28 -3.95
N LYS A 221 -21.84 -16.24 -3.73
CA LYS A 221 -23.21 -16.23 -4.29
C LYS A 221 -24.17 -15.32 -3.51
N ILE A 222 -23.72 -14.14 -3.10
CA ILE A 222 -24.56 -13.16 -2.40
C ILE A 222 -25.48 -12.43 -3.40
N ASN A 223 -26.61 -11.91 -2.91
CA ASN A 223 -27.47 -11.03 -3.70
C ASN A 223 -26.70 -9.76 -4.14
N VAL A 224 -26.68 -9.48 -5.44
CA VAL A 224 -25.93 -8.38 -6.06
C VAL A 224 -26.34 -7.02 -5.46
N TYR A 225 -27.63 -6.77 -5.24
CA TYR A 225 -28.10 -5.52 -4.64
C TYR A 225 -27.60 -5.36 -3.21
N ALA A 226 -27.70 -6.41 -2.39
CA ALA A 226 -27.21 -6.40 -1.02
C ALA A 226 -25.71 -6.09 -0.96
N PHE A 227 -24.92 -6.74 -1.83
CA PHE A 227 -23.49 -6.49 -1.94
C PHE A 227 -23.18 -5.02 -2.26
N TRP A 228 -23.79 -4.46 -3.31
CA TRP A 228 -23.53 -3.08 -3.73
C TRP A 228 -23.98 -2.04 -2.71
N ILE A 229 -25.08 -2.29 -1.97
CA ILE A 229 -25.52 -1.43 -0.87
C ILE A 229 -24.46 -1.42 0.25
N ILE A 230 -24.05 -2.61 0.71
CA ILE A 230 -23.04 -2.75 1.77
C ILE A 230 -21.73 -2.08 1.33
N PHE A 231 -21.28 -2.38 0.11
CA PHE A 231 -20.06 -1.80 -0.42
C PHE A 231 -20.12 -0.27 -0.50
N THR A 232 -21.21 0.31 -1.02
CA THR A 232 -21.36 1.76 -1.15
C THR A 232 -21.33 2.47 0.20
N VAL A 233 -21.98 1.89 1.23
CA VAL A 233 -21.95 2.42 2.59
C VAL A 233 -20.54 2.37 3.18
N VAL A 234 -19.85 1.23 3.06
CA VAL A 234 -18.47 1.07 3.55
C VAL A 234 -17.52 2.01 2.81
N PHE A 235 -17.63 2.09 1.48
CA PHE A 235 -16.83 2.96 0.64
C PHE A 235 -17.02 4.43 1.02
N GLY A 236 -18.25 4.86 1.29
CA GLY A 236 -18.53 6.22 1.73
C GLY A 236 -17.99 6.55 3.11
N TYR A 237 -18.09 5.61 4.06
CA TYR A 237 -17.45 5.76 5.38
C TYR A 237 -15.94 5.92 5.24
N VAL A 238 -15.29 5.03 4.48
CA VAL A 238 -13.84 5.07 4.23
C VAL A 238 -13.43 6.36 3.53
N SER A 239 -14.18 6.82 2.53
CA SER A 239 -13.89 8.05 1.78
C SER A 239 -13.89 9.28 2.69
N VAL A 240 -14.90 9.40 3.57
CA VAL A 240 -15.02 10.54 4.50
C VAL A 240 -13.95 10.50 5.59
N VAL A 241 -13.78 9.35 6.24
CA VAL A 241 -12.80 9.18 7.32
C VAL A 241 -11.38 9.30 6.78
N GLY A 242 -11.09 8.68 5.64
CA GLY A 242 -9.81 8.76 4.94
C GLY A 242 -9.46 10.19 4.53
N SER A 243 -10.39 10.91 3.90
CA SER A 243 -10.18 12.33 3.56
C SER A 243 -9.90 13.19 4.79
N SER A 244 -10.65 12.96 5.87
CA SER A 244 -10.45 13.66 7.13
C SER A 244 -9.09 13.35 7.75
N TYR A 245 -8.63 12.10 7.60
CA TYR A 245 -7.34 11.64 8.08
C TYR A 245 -6.17 12.27 7.32
N LEU A 246 -6.25 12.32 5.99
CA LEU A 246 -5.23 12.93 5.16
C LEU A 246 -5.15 14.45 5.31
N LEU A 247 -6.25 15.09 5.69
CA LEU A 247 -6.32 16.53 5.99
C LEU A 247 -5.96 16.86 7.45
N ALA A 248 -5.95 15.89 8.34
CA ALA A 248 -5.63 16.13 9.74
C ALA A 248 -4.12 16.28 9.92
N HIS A 249 -3.68 17.45 10.40
CA HIS A 249 -2.30 17.68 10.85
C HIS A 249 -1.99 17.05 12.22
N LYS A 250 -2.87 16.19 12.74
CA LYS A 250 -2.72 15.48 14.03
C LYS A 250 -3.20 14.03 13.88
N ARG A 251 -2.59 13.11 14.64
CA ARG A 251 -3.05 11.72 14.69
C ARG A 251 -4.51 11.69 15.09
N MET A 252 -5.33 11.11 14.24
CA MET A 252 -6.73 10.89 14.57
C MET A 252 -6.90 9.54 15.22
N GLU A 253 -7.56 9.52 16.36
CA GLU A 253 -8.11 8.28 16.90
C GLU A 253 -9.29 7.89 16.01
N LEU A 254 -9.28 6.64 15.51
CA LEU A 254 -10.41 6.06 14.81
C LEU A 254 -11.54 5.90 15.83
N ASN A 255 -12.46 6.85 15.82
CA ASN A 255 -13.67 6.80 16.63
C ASN A 255 -14.85 6.45 15.72
N SER A 256 -15.50 5.32 15.99
CA SER A 256 -16.64 4.81 15.25
C SER A 256 -17.95 5.56 15.55
N SER A 257 -17.93 6.55 16.44
CA SER A 257 -19.11 7.34 16.79
C SER A 257 -19.64 8.13 15.59
N PHE A 258 -20.96 8.10 15.40
CA PHE A 258 -21.64 8.89 14.38
C PHE A 258 -21.34 10.40 14.49
N GLY A 259 -21.19 10.91 15.72
CA GLY A 259 -20.83 12.32 15.95
C GLY A 259 -19.46 12.70 15.39
N TYR A 260 -18.52 11.74 15.33
CA TYR A 260 -17.22 11.92 14.73
C TYR A 260 -17.30 12.03 13.19
N LEU A 261 -18.14 11.20 12.57
CA LEU A 261 -18.41 11.26 11.12
C LEU A 261 -19.02 12.61 10.74
N VAL A 262 -20.00 13.10 11.49
CA VAL A 262 -20.63 14.41 11.25
C VAL A 262 -19.62 15.55 11.41
N LYS A 263 -18.77 15.49 12.43
CA LYS A 263 -17.70 16.50 12.62
C LYS A 263 -16.70 16.50 11.47
N SER A 264 -16.34 15.32 11.00
CA SER A 264 -15.44 15.11 9.86
C SER A 264 -16.03 15.68 8.57
N LEU A 265 -17.29 15.36 8.28
CA LEU A 265 -18.05 15.94 7.15
C LEU A 265 -18.13 17.47 7.23
N LYS A 266 -18.50 18.03 8.40
CA LYS A 266 -18.59 19.48 8.57
C LYS A 266 -17.26 20.18 8.29
N ARG A 267 -16.13 19.60 8.68
CA ARG A 267 -14.80 20.18 8.39
C ARG A 267 -14.51 20.19 6.89
N ILE A 268 -14.79 19.09 6.18
CA ILE A 268 -14.61 19.00 4.72
C ILE A 268 -15.51 20.02 3.99
N LEU A 269 -16.73 20.23 4.49
CA LEU A 269 -17.70 21.18 3.95
C LEU A 269 -17.39 22.66 4.28
N HIS A 270 -16.40 22.96 5.12
CA HIS A 270 -15.95 24.33 5.43
C HIS A 270 -14.46 24.51 5.09
N PRO A 271 -14.11 24.64 3.78
CA PRO A 271 -12.73 24.65 3.30
C PRO A 271 -11.90 25.84 3.81
N SER A 272 -12.54 26.89 4.30
CA SER A 272 -11.89 28.08 4.86
C SER A 272 -11.02 27.78 6.09
N THR A 273 -11.29 26.67 6.78
CA THR A 273 -10.56 26.23 7.97
C THR A 273 -9.37 25.32 7.68
N ILE A 274 -9.13 24.99 6.40
CA ILE A 274 -8.09 24.05 5.99
C ILE A 274 -6.82 24.81 5.64
N GLU A 275 -5.75 24.54 6.38
CA GLU A 275 -4.44 25.17 6.20
C GLU A 275 -3.82 24.81 4.84
N ASP A 276 -3.89 23.53 4.44
CA ASP A 276 -3.38 23.06 3.15
C ASP A 276 -4.48 22.92 2.09
N LYS A 277 -4.74 24.03 1.41
CA LYS A 277 -5.70 24.08 0.30
C LYS A 277 -5.30 23.18 -0.87
N SER A 278 -4.00 23.02 -1.13
CA SER A 278 -3.52 22.25 -2.27
C SER A 278 -3.82 20.75 -2.11
N ARG A 279 -3.57 20.22 -0.91
CA ARG A 279 -3.91 18.85 -0.56
C ARG A 279 -5.41 18.62 -0.58
N PHE A 280 -6.18 19.58 -0.06
CA PHE A 280 -7.64 19.52 -0.09
C PHE A 280 -8.20 19.36 -1.50
N PHE A 281 -7.77 20.18 -2.46
CA PHE A 281 -8.25 20.07 -3.84
C PHE A 281 -7.81 18.75 -4.49
N SER A 282 -6.60 18.26 -4.21
CA SER A 282 -6.15 16.95 -4.71
C SER A 282 -7.02 15.81 -4.17
N ILE A 283 -7.30 15.80 -2.86
CA ILE A 283 -8.14 14.78 -2.21
C ILE A 283 -9.58 14.88 -2.72
N LEU A 284 -10.13 16.08 -2.84
CA LEU A 284 -11.47 16.29 -3.37
C LEU A 284 -11.59 15.75 -4.80
N PHE A 285 -10.63 16.07 -5.67
CA PHE A 285 -10.58 15.57 -7.03
C PHE A 285 -10.51 14.04 -7.07
N ALA A 286 -9.65 13.43 -6.25
CA ALA A 286 -9.52 11.98 -6.16
C ALA A 286 -10.82 11.30 -5.70
N ASN A 287 -11.49 11.86 -4.68
CA ASN A 287 -12.77 11.35 -4.21
C ASN A 287 -13.87 11.47 -5.27
N VAL A 288 -14.01 12.63 -5.92
CA VAL A 288 -15.03 12.83 -6.96
C VAL A 288 -14.87 11.79 -8.07
N LEU A 289 -13.64 11.62 -8.57
CA LEU A 289 -13.38 10.64 -9.63
C LEU A 289 -13.63 9.20 -9.15
N SER A 290 -13.21 8.86 -7.94
CA SER A 290 -13.45 7.54 -7.36
C SER A 290 -14.94 7.24 -7.22
N TRP A 291 -15.74 8.20 -6.74
CA TRP A 291 -17.19 8.04 -6.61
C TRP A 291 -17.90 7.91 -7.96
N VAL A 292 -17.48 8.68 -8.97
CA VAL A 292 -18.02 8.54 -10.34
C VAL A 292 -17.80 7.12 -10.84
N ILE A 293 -16.60 6.57 -10.66
CA ILE A 293 -16.27 5.20 -11.09
C ILE A 293 -17.09 4.17 -10.29
N VAL A 294 -17.15 4.29 -8.96
CA VAL A 294 -17.93 3.37 -8.11
C VAL A 294 -19.40 3.34 -8.49
N VAL A 295 -20.02 4.51 -8.68
CA VAL A 295 -21.44 4.60 -9.06
C VAL A 295 -21.66 4.01 -10.44
N ALA A 296 -20.81 4.33 -11.43
CA ALA A 296 -20.91 3.78 -12.77
C ALA A 296 -20.81 2.24 -12.76
N PHE A 297 -19.84 1.69 -12.03
CA PHE A 297 -19.65 0.25 -11.90
C PHE A 297 -20.79 -0.42 -11.15
N GLY A 298 -21.30 0.22 -10.10
CA GLY A 298 -22.44 -0.28 -9.32
C GLY A 298 -23.72 -0.33 -10.12
N VAL A 299 -24.04 0.72 -10.87
CA VAL A 299 -25.21 0.76 -11.77
C VAL A 299 -25.08 -0.31 -12.86
N TYR A 300 -23.92 -0.40 -13.52
CA TYR A 300 -23.67 -1.43 -14.54
C TYR A 300 -23.88 -2.86 -13.99
N SER A 301 -23.32 -3.11 -12.81
CA SER A 301 -23.38 -4.41 -12.13
C SER A 301 -24.80 -4.79 -11.71
N ILE A 302 -25.60 -3.82 -11.27
CA ILE A 302 -27.01 -4.02 -10.92
C ILE A 302 -27.84 -4.33 -12.17
N ILE A 303 -27.65 -3.59 -13.27
CA ILE A 303 -28.39 -3.79 -14.52
C ILE A 303 -28.11 -5.18 -15.11
N HIS A 304 -26.85 -5.60 -15.10
CA HIS A 304 -26.44 -6.88 -15.70
C HIS A 304 -26.44 -8.05 -14.70
N SER A 305 -26.75 -7.80 -13.43
CA SER A 305 -26.69 -8.79 -12.34
C SER A 305 -25.33 -9.50 -12.23
N VAL A 306 -24.23 -8.76 -12.42
CA VAL A 306 -22.85 -9.29 -12.35
C VAL A 306 -22.07 -8.57 -11.25
N SER A 307 -21.41 -9.31 -10.35
CA SER A 307 -20.49 -8.77 -9.34
C SER A 307 -19.00 -9.07 -9.62
N ASN A 308 -18.72 -9.82 -10.68
CA ASN A 308 -17.48 -10.60 -10.85
C ASN A 308 -16.20 -9.78 -11.11
N ASN A 309 -16.28 -8.45 -11.29
CA ASN A 309 -15.14 -7.58 -11.58
C ASN A 309 -14.81 -6.60 -10.44
N PHE A 310 -15.27 -6.88 -9.21
CA PHE A 310 -15.04 -6.02 -8.06
C PHE A 310 -13.55 -5.81 -7.72
N SER A 311 -12.73 -6.85 -7.84
CA SER A 311 -11.28 -6.76 -7.55
C SER A 311 -10.61 -5.71 -8.45
N ASN A 312 -10.94 -5.71 -9.74
CA ASN A 312 -10.43 -4.73 -10.72
C ASN A 312 -10.89 -3.31 -10.38
N LEU A 313 -12.14 -3.15 -9.92
CA LEU A 313 -12.66 -1.85 -9.49
C LEU A 313 -11.88 -1.29 -8.30
N ILE A 314 -11.73 -2.06 -7.22
CA ILE A 314 -11.04 -1.58 -6.01
C ILE A 314 -9.57 -1.31 -6.30
N LEU A 315 -8.90 -2.24 -6.98
CA LEU A 315 -7.51 -2.06 -7.38
C LEU A 315 -7.34 -0.79 -8.23
N GLY A 316 -8.21 -0.60 -9.23
CA GLY A 316 -8.22 0.58 -10.08
C GLY A 316 -8.40 1.88 -9.29
N ILE A 317 -9.33 1.92 -8.32
CA ILE A 317 -9.53 3.08 -7.44
C ILE A 317 -8.29 3.33 -6.59
N MET A 318 -7.68 2.30 -5.99
CA MET A 318 -6.50 2.45 -5.15
C MET A 318 -5.30 2.99 -5.95
N VAL A 319 -5.05 2.43 -7.14
CA VAL A 319 -4.00 2.89 -8.05
C VAL A 319 -4.27 4.32 -8.53
N LEU A 320 -5.51 4.65 -8.90
CA LEU A 320 -5.91 5.99 -9.31
C LEU A 320 -5.66 7.03 -8.21
N ASN A 321 -6.11 6.76 -6.99
CA ASN A 321 -5.87 7.64 -5.84
C ASN A 321 -4.38 7.84 -5.58
N PHE A 322 -3.59 6.77 -5.70
CA PHE A 322 -2.14 6.84 -5.62
C PHE A 322 -1.55 7.75 -6.73
N LEU A 323 -1.94 7.58 -8.00
CA LEU A 323 -1.41 8.38 -9.10
C LEU A 323 -1.76 9.87 -8.96
N ILE A 324 -2.99 10.18 -8.52
CA ILE A 324 -3.40 11.56 -8.25
C ILE A 324 -2.54 12.15 -7.13
N TYR A 325 -2.32 11.39 -6.05
CA TYR A 325 -1.48 11.85 -4.94
C TYR A 325 0.00 11.98 -5.35
N LEU A 326 0.51 11.11 -6.21
CA LEU A 326 1.86 11.22 -6.80
C LEU A 326 2.00 12.47 -7.67
N ALA A 327 1.00 12.77 -8.51
CA ALA A 327 0.98 13.99 -9.31
C ALA A 327 0.96 15.24 -8.41
N TYR A 328 0.11 15.24 -7.38
CA TYR A 328 0.10 16.27 -6.35
C TYR A 328 1.47 16.42 -5.67
N TYR A 329 2.08 15.31 -5.27
CA TYR A 329 3.38 15.29 -4.60
C TYR A 329 4.47 15.95 -5.47
N ILE A 330 4.56 15.56 -6.74
CA ILE A 330 5.50 16.14 -7.71
C ILE A 330 5.22 17.64 -7.92
N ALA A 331 3.96 18.04 -8.05
CA ALA A 331 3.58 19.44 -8.21
C ALA A 331 4.00 20.30 -7.00
N MET A 332 3.85 19.77 -5.79
CA MET A 332 4.26 20.46 -4.56
C MET A 332 5.78 20.54 -4.41
N LYS A 333 6.54 19.52 -4.84
CA LYS A 333 8.01 19.61 -4.93
C LYS A 333 8.42 20.80 -5.78
N TYR A 334 7.86 20.94 -6.99
CA TYR A 334 8.16 22.06 -7.87
C TYR A 334 7.75 23.42 -7.28
N ARG A 335 6.56 23.49 -6.65
CA ARG A 335 6.08 24.72 -6.00
C ARG A 335 7.03 25.23 -4.92
N TYR A 336 7.71 24.33 -4.21
CA TYR A 336 8.67 24.68 -3.16
C TYR A 336 10.13 24.66 -3.61
N GLY A 337 10.40 24.53 -4.91
CA GLY A 337 11.76 24.58 -5.46
C GLY A 337 12.59 23.32 -5.22
N GLU A 338 11.95 22.21 -4.82
CA GLU A 338 12.60 20.90 -4.71
C GLU A 338 12.78 20.28 -6.09
N LYS A 339 13.82 19.46 -6.26
CA LYS A 339 14.20 18.90 -7.57
C LYS A 339 13.78 17.44 -7.67
N VAL A 340 13.27 17.06 -8.84
CA VAL A 340 13.06 15.65 -9.19
C VAL A 340 14.13 15.27 -10.21
N TYR A 341 14.99 14.30 -9.87
CA TYR A 341 16.09 13.88 -10.74
C TYR A 341 15.58 13.25 -12.05
N LEU A 342 16.36 13.39 -13.12
CA LEU A 342 16.04 12.82 -14.44
C LEU A 342 15.81 11.30 -14.39
N SER A 343 16.52 10.57 -13.53
CA SER A 343 16.33 9.13 -13.34
C SER A 343 14.89 8.78 -12.92
N VAL A 344 14.25 9.61 -12.10
CA VAL A 344 12.86 9.41 -11.69
C VAL A 344 11.91 9.62 -12.87
N TRP A 345 12.18 10.60 -13.73
CA TRP A 345 11.40 10.83 -14.94
C TRP A 345 11.53 9.68 -15.94
N ILE A 346 12.74 9.14 -16.12
CA ILE A 346 12.96 7.95 -16.95
C ILE A 346 12.15 6.78 -16.39
N LEU A 347 12.19 6.54 -15.07
CA LEU A 347 11.42 5.47 -14.44
C LEU A 347 9.90 5.67 -14.59
N LEU A 348 9.41 6.91 -14.52
CA LEU A 348 8.00 7.23 -14.78
C LEU A 348 7.59 6.90 -16.21
N VAL A 349 8.43 7.23 -17.20
CA VAL A 349 8.17 6.89 -18.61
C VAL A 349 8.15 5.37 -18.79
N VAL A 350 9.14 4.66 -18.24
CA VAL A 350 9.18 3.19 -18.27
C VAL A 350 7.94 2.59 -17.62
N MET A 351 7.51 3.13 -16.48
CA MET A 351 6.28 2.71 -15.78
C MET A 351 5.05 2.85 -16.68
N PHE A 352 4.80 4.03 -17.25
CA PHE A 352 3.61 4.26 -18.09
C PHE A 352 3.62 3.45 -19.39
N VAL A 353 4.79 3.31 -20.05
CA VAL A 353 4.92 2.50 -21.26
C VAL A 353 4.66 1.03 -20.94
N SER A 354 5.26 0.50 -19.87
CA SER A 354 5.09 -0.89 -19.44
C SER A 354 3.64 -1.18 -19.07
N TRP A 355 2.97 -0.25 -18.37
CA TRP A 355 1.55 -0.37 -18.06
C TRP A 355 0.64 -0.28 -19.29
N GLY A 356 0.99 0.56 -20.28
CA GLY A 356 0.28 0.61 -21.55
C GLY A 356 0.26 -0.74 -22.26
N PHE A 357 1.42 -1.40 -22.34
CA PHE A 357 1.51 -2.78 -22.86
C PHE A 357 0.79 -3.79 -21.96
N ALA A 358 0.92 -3.68 -20.65
CA ALA A 358 0.25 -4.57 -19.71
C ALA A 358 -1.27 -4.52 -19.88
N ILE A 359 -1.87 -3.32 -19.92
CA ILE A 359 -3.31 -3.14 -20.15
C ILE A 359 -3.71 -3.72 -21.51
N TYR A 360 -2.93 -3.44 -22.56
CA TYR A 360 -3.19 -3.98 -23.89
C TYR A 360 -3.25 -5.53 -23.89
N PHE A 361 -2.28 -6.19 -23.24
CA PHE A 361 -2.25 -7.65 -23.16
C PHE A 361 -3.33 -8.22 -22.23
N PHE A 362 -3.66 -7.53 -21.14
CA PHE A 362 -4.70 -7.92 -20.19
C PHE A 362 -6.09 -7.99 -20.83
N GLU A 363 -6.39 -7.07 -21.75
CA GLU A 363 -7.68 -7.02 -22.47
C GLU A 363 -7.84 -8.12 -23.53
N ILE A 364 -6.78 -8.91 -23.82
CA ILE A 364 -6.89 -10.03 -24.77
C ILE A 364 -7.47 -11.25 -24.04
N PRO A 365 -8.72 -11.66 -24.33
CA PRO A 365 -9.34 -12.77 -23.62
C PRO A 365 -8.71 -14.10 -24.07
N LEU A 366 -8.19 -14.85 -23.10
CA LEU A 366 -7.67 -16.21 -23.28
C LEU A 366 -8.50 -17.26 -22.55
N THR A 367 -8.97 -16.88 -21.36
CA THR A 367 -9.81 -17.67 -20.47
C THR A 367 -10.76 -16.73 -19.74
N ASN A 368 -11.90 -17.25 -19.27
CA ASN A 368 -12.79 -16.49 -18.39
C ASN A 368 -13.45 -17.41 -17.37
N LYS A 369 -12.98 -17.32 -16.13
CA LYS A 369 -13.46 -18.07 -14.95
C LYS A 369 -14.88 -17.73 -14.48
N PHE A 370 -15.51 -16.73 -15.10
CA PHE A 370 -16.88 -16.33 -14.82
C PHE A 370 -17.88 -16.81 -15.87
N LEU A 371 -17.39 -17.37 -16.99
CA LEU A 371 -18.19 -18.08 -17.98
C LEU A 371 -18.25 -19.56 -17.63
N THR A 372 -19.11 -20.31 -18.33
CA THR A 372 -19.05 -21.77 -18.28
C THR A 372 -17.71 -22.28 -18.83
N PHE A 373 -17.30 -23.47 -18.42
CA PHE A 373 -16.05 -24.07 -18.90
C PHE A 373 -16.00 -24.14 -20.44
N GLN A 374 -17.11 -24.57 -21.07
CA GLN A 374 -17.21 -24.67 -22.53
C GLN A 374 -17.11 -23.33 -23.25
N GLU A 375 -17.73 -22.28 -22.73
CA GLU A 375 -17.60 -20.92 -23.29
C GLU A 375 -16.17 -20.39 -23.13
N SER A 376 -15.52 -20.66 -21.99
CA SER A 376 -14.12 -20.26 -21.79
C SER A 376 -13.16 -20.95 -22.77
N LEU A 377 -13.42 -22.20 -23.17
CA LEU A 377 -12.58 -22.92 -24.15
C LEU A 377 -12.55 -22.24 -25.52
N GLN A 378 -13.65 -21.57 -25.90
CA GLN A 378 -13.74 -20.87 -27.19
C GLN A 378 -12.78 -19.67 -27.26
N LEU A 379 -12.37 -19.13 -26.12
CA LEU A 379 -11.45 -17.99 -26.01
C LEU A 379 -9.99 -18.40 -26.21
N ASN A 380 -9.64 -19.68 -26.10
CA ASN A 380 -8.27 -20.14 -26.12
C ASN A 380 -7.55 -19.76 -27.44
N LYS A 381 -6.30 -19.30 -27.32
CA LYS A 381 -5.45 -18.84 -28.43
C LYS A 381 -4.08 -19.54 -28.38
N PRO A 382 -3.42 -19.74 -29.54
CA PRO A 382 -2.08 -20.33 -29.56
C PRO A 382 -1.07 -19.47 -28.79
N CYS A 383 0.06 -20.07 -28.41
CA CYS A 383 1.19 -19.35 -27.84
C CYS A 383 1.72 -18.29 -28.82
N VAL A 384 2.34 -17.25 -28.27
CA VAL A 384 2.82 -16.10 -29.04
C VAL A 384 4.30 -15.88 -28.83
N LEU A 385 4.72 -15.69 -27.58
CA LEU A 385 6.11 -15.39 -27.29
C LEU A 385 6.90 -16.70 -27.20
N PHE A 386 7.88 -16.86 -28.10
CA PHE A 386 8.74 -18.04 -28.23
C PHE A 386 8.00 -19.39 -28.39
N ASN A 387 6.74 -19.38 -28.86
CA ASN A 387 5.86 -20.56 -28.88
C ASN A 387 5.68 -21.24 -27.51
N TYR A 388 5.93 -20.52 -26.42
CA TYR A 388 5.89 -21.00 -25.05
C TYR A 388 4.94 -20.19 -24.17
N ASN A 389 4.93 -18.87 -24.34
CA ASN A 389 4.13 -17.95 -23.54
C ASN A 389 2.94 -17.39 -24.33
N ASP A 390 1.81 -17.20 -23.65
CA ASP A 390 0.63 -16.57 -24.23
C ASP A 390 0.57 -15.05 -23.93
N TRP A 391 -0.53 -14.40 -24.31
CA TRP A 391 -0.69 -12.96 -24.07
C TRP A 391 -0.79 -12.60 -22.59
N HIS A 392 -1.31 -13.49 -21.74
CA HIS A 392 -1.40 -13.25 -20.29
C HIS A 392 -0.02 -13.35 -19.63
N ASP A 393 0.84 -14.23 -20.13
CA ASP A 393 2.24 -14.25 -19.71
C ASP A 393 3.00 -12.96 -20.09
N CYS A 394 2.74 -12.41 -21.29
CA CYS A 394 3.27 -11.10 -21.69
C CYS A 394 2.78 -9.98 -20.77
N TRP A 395 1.54 -10.06 -20.29
CA TRP A 395 1.03 -9.17 -19.25
C TRP A 395 1.89 -9.26 -17.99
N HIS A 396 2.14 -10.46 -17.43
CA HIS A 396 3.00 -10.63 -16.23
C HIS A 396 4.38 -9.97 -16.38
N TYR A 397 5.04 -10.14 -17.52
CA TYR A 397 6.37 -9.55 -17.73
C TYR A 397 6.35 -8.02 -17.76
N THR A 398 5.37 -7.45 -18.46
CA THR A 398 5.25 -5.99 -18.61
C THR A 398 4.73 -5.32 -17.35
N SER A 399 3.77 -5.93 -16.65
CA SER A 399 3.29 -5.44 -15.35
C SER A 399 4.40 -5.50 -14.28
N ALA A 400 5.20 -6.56 -14.22
CA ALA A 400 6.32 -6.68 -13.27
C ALA A 400 7.35 -5.54 -13.45
N LEU A 401 7.70 -5.22 -14.70
CA LEU A 401 8.58 -4.08 -15.02
C LEU A 401 7.94 -2.74 -14.60
N GLY A 402 6.64 -2.58 -14.85
CA GLY A 402 5.88 -1.41 -14.43
C GLY A 402 5.87 -1.23 -12.91
N LEU A 403 5.62 -2.30 -12.15
CA LEU A 403 5.61 -2.28 -10.68
C LEU A 403 6.99 -1.99 -10.10
N PHE A 404 8.05 -2.61 -10.64
CA PHE A 404 9.43 -2.31 -10.24
C PHE A 404 9.76 -0.82 -10.43
N SER A 405 9.40 -0.28 -11.60
CA SER A 405 9.61 1.14 -11.92
C SER A 405 8.82 2.03 -10.97
N LEU A 406 7.57 1.67 -10.66
CA LEU A 406 6.69 2.39 -9.75
C LEU A 406 7.25 2.47 -8.33
N VAL A 407 7.64 1.34 -7.72
CA VAL A 407 8.22 1.36 -6.36
C VAL A 407 9.56 2.12 -6.33
N SER A 408 10.32 2.04 -7.42
CA SER A 408 11.58 2.79 -7.59
C SER A 408 11.35 4.30 -7.67
N VAL A 409 10.31 4.75 -8.39
CA VAL A 409 9.89 6.16 -8.41
C VAL A 409 9.58 6.64 -7.00
N VAL A 410 8.76 5.90 -6.26
CA VAL A 410 8.39 6.27 -4.88
C VAL A 410 9.63 6.33 -3.99
N TYR A 411 10.59 5.41 -4.14
CA TYR A 411 11.82 5.43 -3.35
C TYR A 411 12.74 6.61 -3.68
N PHE A 412 12.97 6.90 -4.97
CA PHE A 412 13.95 7.88 -5.42
C PHE A 412 13.45 9.33 -5.52
N ILE A 413 12.14 9.57 -5.44
CA ILE A 413 11.53 10.91 -5.65
C ILE A 413 12.07 12.03 -4.75
N ASP A 414 12.61 11.70 -3.56
CA ASP A 414 13.17 12.67 -2.60
C ASP A 414 14.68 12.55 -2.40
N TRP A 415 15.39 11.95 -3.35
CA TRP A 415 16.85 11.86 -3.27
C TRP A 415 17.55 13.22 -3.19
N ASP A 416 16.90 14.29 -3.66
CA ASP A 416 17.41 15.66 -3.60
C ASP A 416 17.52 16.19 -2.16
N LEU A 417 16.67 15.68 -1.26
CA LEU A 417 16.59 16.14 0.12
C LEU A 417 17.53 15.44 1.10
N ARG A 418 18.28 14.41 0.66
CA ARG A 418 19.12 13.58 1.54
C ARG A 418 20.13 14.35 2.39
N LYS A 419 20.62 15.50 1.88
CA LYS A 419 21.58 16.37 2.57
C LYS A 419 20.94 17.64 3.13
N THR A 420 19.63 17.80 2.99
CA THR A 420 18.92 19.00 3.44
C THR A 420 18.58 18.83 4.92
N PRO A 421 18.85 19.83 5.79
CA PRO A 421 18.43 19.80 7.18
C PRO A 421 16.91 19.57 7.28
N ARG A 422 16.49 18.60 8.11
CA ARG A 422 15.09 18.17 8.23
C ARG A 422 14.15 19.30 8.64
N SER A 423 14.64 20.27 9.42
CA SER A 423 13.89 21.47 9.82
C SER A 423 13.55 22.41 8.65
N LEU A 424 14.29 22.33 7.54
CA LEU A 424 14.04 23.12 6.33
C LEU A 424 13.13 22.41 5.32
N ILE A 425 12.89 21.10 5.52
CA ILE A 425 12.05 20.31 4.63
C ILE A 425 10.58 20.63 4.93
N ARG A 426 9.86 21.13 3.92
CA ARG A 426 8.45 21.47 4.08
C ARG A 426 7.57 20.23 4.08
N VAL A 427 6.52 20.30 4.90
CA VAL A 427 5.42 19.34 4.96
C VAL A 427 4.25 19.91 4.17
N PHE A 428 3.73 19.13 3.22
CA PHE A 428 2.55 19.42 2.42
C PHE A 428 1.73 18.15 2.26
#